data_AF-A0A1J4UZX1-F1
#
_entry.id   AF-A0A1J4UZX1-F1
#
_cell.length_a   1.000
_cell.length_b   1.000
_cell.length_c   1.000
_cell.angle_alpha   90.00
_cell.angle_beta   90.00
_cell.angle_gamma   90.00
#
_symmetry.space_group_name_H-M   'P 1'
#
loop_
_entity.id
_entity.type
_entity.pdbx_description
1 polymer ?
#
loop_
_entity_poly.entity_id
_entity_poly.type
_entity_poly.pdbx_seq_one_letter_code
_entity_poly.pdbx_strand_id
1 'polypeptide(L)'
;MPALESQNFSDKIILADACYGGNPYRNENESLSLMFLSKGAAAFVGSTTSALANRKVSSHEFQDERELLALGSSTAFHYAVLKGLANGERVGDAVKAARREMQFGVPADELTAIQYVLYGDPTLKTGA
;
A
#
# COMPACT_ATOMS: atom_id res chain seq x y z
N MET A 1 18.49 8.18 -8.46
CA MET A 1 18.33 7.77 -7.04
C MET A 1 19.48 6.83 -6.69
N PRO A 2 20.01 6.85 -5.46
CA PRO A 2 21.00 5.85 -5.04
C PRO A 2 20.43 4.43 -5.16
N ALA A 3 21.29 3.43 -5.31
CA ALA A 3 20.87 2.03 -5.35
C ALA A 3 20.00 1.71 -4.12
N LEU A 4 18.92 0.97 -4.33
CA LEU A 4 18.02 0.53 -3.24
C LEU A 4 18.79 -0.20 -2.12
N GLU A 5 19.92 -0.80 -2.47
CA GLU A 5 20.84 -1.47 -1.58
C GLU A 5 21.47 -0.56 -0.52
N SER A 6 21.72 0.71 -0.85
CA SER A 6 22.36 1.68 0.05
C SER A 6 21.39 2.57 0.83
N GLN A 7 20.09 2.35 0.67
CA GLN A 7 19.04 3.12 1.35
C GLN A 7 18.63 2.43 2.67
N ASN A 8 18.48 3.23 3.72
CA ASN A 8 17.90 2.81 4.99
C ASN A 8 16.42 3.23 5.04
N PHE A 9 15.55 2.27 5.33
CA PHE A 9 14.10 2.49 5.44
C PHE A 9 13.59 2.47 6.88
N SER A 10 14.47 2.59 7.88
CA SER A 10 14.10 2.78 9.29
C SER A 10 12.96 3.78 9.44
N ASP A 11 11.95 3.37 10.22
CA ASP A 11 10.76 4.15 10.56
C ASP A 11 9.90 4.57 9.37
N LYS A 12 10.09 3.95 8.20
CA LYS A 12 9.26 4.18 7.02
C LYS A 12 8.13 3.16 6.91
N ILE A 13 6.96 3.66 6.53
CA ILE A 13 5.84 2.87 6.06
C ILE A 13 5.93 2.84 4.53
N ILE A 14 6.04 1.65 3.97
CA ILE A 14 6.17 1.46 2.52
C ILE A 14 4.82 1.07 1.95
N LEU A 15 4.34 1.83 0.97
CA LEU A 15 3.14 1.50 0.20
C LEU A 15 3.55 1.10 -1.21
N ALA A 16 3.35 -0.17 -1.55
CA ALA A 16 3.80 -0.76 -2.81
C ALA A 16 2.63 -1.00 -3.76
N ASP A 17 2.48 -0.06 -4.70
CA ASP A 17 1.61 -0.22 -5.87
C ASP A 17 2.31 -1.06 -6.95
N ALA A 18 2.36 -2.37 -6.72
CA ALA A 18 2.94 -3.35 -7.63
C ALA A 18 2.24 -4.71 -7.51
N CYS A 19 2.00 -5.35 -8.65
CA CYS A 19 1.56 -6.74 -8.68
C CYS A 19 2.55 -7.62 -7.92
N TYR A 20 2.06 -8.45 -7.01
CA TYR A 20 2.86 -9.33 -6.16
C TYR A 20 3.87 -8.61 -5.25
N GLY A 21 3.75 -7.29 -5.07
CA GLY A 21 4.69 -6.51 -4.24
C GLY A 21 4.71 -6.95 -2.78
N GLY A 22 3.59 -7.46 -2.27
CA GLY A 22 3.47 -8.07 -0.95
C GLY A 22 3.55 -9.59 -0.94
N ASN A 23 4.06 -10.24 -1.99
CA ASN A 23 4.19 -11.70 -2.00
C ASN A 23 5.49 -12.15 -1.27
N PRO A 24 5.39 -12.84 -0.12
CA PRO A 24 6.56 -13.22 0.67
C PRO A 24 7.20 -14.53 0.18
N TYR A 25 6.55 -15.27 -0.73
CA TYR A 25 7.04 -16.56 -1.23
C TYR A 25 8.02 -16.43 -2.41
N ARG A 26 8.34 -15.20 -2.83
CA ARG A 26 9.42 -14.95 -3.79
C ARG A 26 10.77 -15.05 -3.11
N ASN A 27 11.83 -15.25 -3.89
CA ASN A 27 13.19 -15.18 -3.36
C ASN A 27 13.41 -13.82 -2.68
N GLU A 28 14.25 -13.77 -1.64
CA GLU A 28 14.46 -12.56 -0.85
C GLU A 28 14.88 -11.35 -1.70
N ASN A 29 15.70 -11.59 -2.73
CA ASN A 29 16.16 -10.56 -3.67
C ASN A 29 15.09 -10.11 -4.69
N GLU A 30 13.94 -10.78 -4.74
CA GLU A 30 12.84 -10.54 -5.69
C GLU A 30 11.53 -10.15 -4.98
N SER A 31 11.46 -10.34 -3.67
CA SER A 31 10.31 -9.96 -2.84
C SER A 31 10.51 -8.53 -2.32
N LEU A 32 9.70 -7.59 -2.83
CA LEU A 32 9.75 -6.21 -2.37
C LEU A 32 9.48 -6.12 -0.85
N SER A 33 8.47 -6.84 -0.36
CA SER A 33 8.17 -6.89 1.08
C SER A 33 9.39 -7.32 1.91
N LEU A 34 10.09 -8.40 1.52
CA LEU A 34 11.25 -8.86 2.28
C LEU A 34 12.41 -7.87 2.20
N MET A 35 12.70 -7.35 0.99
CA MET A 35 13.77 -6.39 0.77
C MET A 35 13.61 -5.10 1.60
N PHE A 36 12.40 -4.54 1.67
CA PHE A 36 12.16 -3.31 2.44
C PHE A 36 12.17 -3.58 3.95
N LEU A 37 11.53 -4.67 4.40
CA LEU A 37 11.49 -5.03 5.82
C LEU A 37 12.89 -5.37 6.35
N SER A 38 13.71 -6.12 5.61
CA SER A 38 15.09 -6.44 6.01
C SER A 38 16.01 -5.21 6.08
N LYS A 39 15.66 -4.14 5.35
CA LYS A 39 16.32 -2.83 5.38
C LYS A 39 15.72 -1.85 6.39
N GLY A 40 14.91 -2.35 7.32
CA GLY A 40 14.42 -1.57 8.46
C GLY A 40 13.07 -0.87 8.25
N ALA A 41 12.37 -1.10 7.14
CA ALA A 41 11.00 -0.60 7.01
C ALA A 41 10.14 -1.08 8.18
N ALA A 42 9.44 -0.15 8.83
CA ALA A 42 8.66 -0.44 10.03
C ALA A 42 7.31 -1.09 9.68
N ALA A 43 6.79 -0.80 8.49
CA ALA A 43 5.64 -1.46 7.90
C ALA A 43 5.72 -1.49 6.37
N PHE A 44 5.08 -2.50 5.77
CA PHE A 44 4.97 -2.66 4.31
C PHE A 44 3.53 -3.03 3.94
N VAL A 45 2.92 -2.29 3.02
CA VAL A 45 1.60 -2.59 2.44
C VAL A 45 1.76 -2.90 0.97
N GLY A 46 1.21 -4.02 0.51
CA GLY A 46 1.26 -4.38 -0.91
C GLY A 46 0.36 -5.56 -1.26
N SER A 47 0.15 -5.80 -2.56
CA SER A 47 -0.66 -6.91 -3.04
C SER A 47 0.13 -8.22 -3.08
N THR A 48 -0.48 -9.30 -2.60
CA THR A 48 0.06 -10.67 -2.69
C THR A 48 -0.05 -11.25 -4.11
N THR A 49 -0.84 -10.64 -4.99
CA THR A 49 -1.11 -11.11 -6.36
C THR A 49 -1.20 -9.92 -7.34
N SER A 50 -1.76 -10.13 -8.53
CA SER A 50 -2.02 -9.07 -9.51
C SER A 50 -2.84 -7.93 -8.91
N ALA A 51 -2.30 -6.71 -8.97
CA ALA A 51 -3.01 -5.49 -8.58
C ALA A 51 -3.83 -4.96 -9.76
N LEU A 52 -5.08 -4.57 -9.52
CA LEU A 52 -6.01 -4.07 -10.53
C LEU A 52 -6.00 -2.52 -10.50
N ALA A 53 -5.10 -1.91 -11.25
CA ALA A 53 -5.10 -0.45 -11.50
C ALA A 53 -4.69 -0.14 -12.94
N ASN A 54 -5.37 0.84 -13.54
CA ASN A 54 -5.06 1.31 -14.88
C ASN A 54 -3.96 2.40 -14.86
N ARG A 55 -3.77 3.08 -13.72
CA ARG A 55 -2.77 4.14 -13.56
C ARG A 55 -2.43 4.39 -12.08
N LYS A 56 -1.14 4.60 -11.79
CA LYS A 56 -0.61 4.98 -10.47
C LYS A 56 -0.85 6.46 -10.16
N VAL A 57 -1.13 6.75 -8.89
CA VAL A 57 -1.24 8.10 -8.29
C VAL A 57 0.13 8.59 -7.89
N SER A 58 0.57 9.70 -8.48
CA SER A 58 1.89 10.30 -8.22
C SER A 58 1.84 11.56 -7.35
N SER A 59 0.66 12.15 -7.12
CA SER A 59 0.47 13.31 -6.25
C SER A 59 -0.59 13.04 -5.18
N HIS A 60 -0.43 13.65 -4.00
CA HIS A 60 -1.41 13.57 -2.91
C HIS A 60 -2.52 14.62 -3.05
N GLU A 61 -2.40 15.53 -4.02
CA GLU A 61 -3.27 16.68 -4.24
C GLU A 61 -4.11 16.47 -5.51
N PHE A 62 -4.89 15.40 -5.56
CA PHE A 62 -5.91 15.29 -6.58
C PHE A 62 -7.08 16.21 -6.21
N GLN A 63 -7.48 17.05 -7.16
CA GLN A 63 -8.56 18.01 -6.97
C GLN A 63 -9.94 17.35 -7.02
N ASP A 64 -10.05 16.20 -7.71
CA ASP A 64 -11.28 15.40 -7.80
C ASP A 64 -11.02 13.95 -7.33
N GLU A 65 -11.58 13.61 -6.17
CA GLU A 65 -11.53 12.27 -5.58
C GLU A 65 -12.28 11.24 -6.45
N ARG A 66 -13.26 11.66 -7.25
CA ARG A 66 -14.02 10.75 -8.13
C ARG A 66 -13.17 10.24 -9.28
N GLU A 67 -12.30 11.09 -9.83
CA GLU A 67 -11.38 10.69 -10.89
C GLU A 67 -10.39 9.64 -10.38
N LEU A 68 -9.91 9.80 -9.14
CA LEU A 68 -9.02 8.82 -8.50
C LEU A 68 -9.66 7.44 -8.37
N LEU A 69 -10.91 7.38 -7.88
CA LEU A 69 -11.64 6.13 -7.73
C LEU A 69 -11.86 5.45 -9.10
N ALA A 70 -11.98 6.23 -10.17
CA ALA A 70 -12.11 5.69 -11.53
C ALA A 70 -10.81 5.09 -12.11
N LEU A 71 -9.64 5.31 -11.49
CA LEU A 71 -8.35 4.76 -11.97
C LEU A 71 -8.14 3.27 -11.63
N GLY A 72 -9.01 2.70 -10.80
CA GLY A 72 -9.02 1.29 -10.42
C GLY A 72 -8.86 1.06 -8.91
N SER A 73 -9.17 -0.16 -8.49
CA SER A 73 -9.29 -0.55 -7.08
C SER A 73 -7.97 -0.48 -6.31
N SER A 74 -6.85 -0.87 -6.92
CA SER A 74 -5.53 -0.72 -6.27
C SER A 74 -5.21 0.74 -6.00
N THR A 75 -5.50 1.62 -6.96
CA THR A 75 -5.27 3.06 -6.84
C THR A 75 -6.14 3.66 -5.74
N ALA A 76 -7.43 3.36 -5.75
CA ALA A 76 -8.37 3.78 -4.72
C ALA A 76 -7.92 3.32 -3.32
N PHE A 77 -7.50 2.06 -3.20
CA PHE A 77 -6.99 1.49 -1.96
C PHE A 77 -5.78 2.25 -1.42
N HIS A 78 -4.74 2.48 -2.25
CA HIS A 78 -3.55 3.21 -1.82
C HIS A 78 -3.86 4.65 -1.43
N TYR A 79 -4.73 5.32 -2.19
CA TYR A 79 -5.14 6.67 -1.90
C TYR A 79 -5.86 6.74 -0.54
N ALA A 80 -6.79 5.84 -0.25
CA ALA A 80 -7.49 5.78 1.03
C ALA A 80 -6.51 5.56 2.19
N VAL A 81 -5.52 4.66 2.04
CA VAL A 81 -4.48 4.44 3.05
C VAL A 81 -3.64 5.71 3.27
N LEU A 82 -3.18 6.35 2.20
CA LEU A 82 -2.41 7.59 2.25
C LEU A 82 -3.19 8.72 2.94
N LYS A 83 -4.48 8.86 2.62
CA LYS A 83 -5.38 9.85 3.23
C LYS A 83 -5.54 9.62 4.73
N GLY A 84 -5.78 8.36 5.14
CA GLY A 84 -5.86 8.01 6.57
C GLY A 84 -4.56 8.33 7.32
N LEU A 85 -3.41 7.97 6.74
CA LEU A 85 -2.10 8.32 7.32
C LEU A 85 -1.90 9.84 7.43
N ALA A 86 -2.22 10.60 6.38
CA ALA A 86 -2.15 12.06 6.38
C ALA A 86 -3.05 12.71 7.46
N ASN A 87 -4.16 12.04 7.81
CA ASN A 87 -5.06 12.44 8.90
C ASN A 87 -4.59 12.00 10.29
N GLY A 88 -3.41 11.37 10.40
CA GLY A 88 -2.84 10.91 11.67
C GLY A 88 -3.41 9.58 12.17
N GLU A 89 -4.06 8.80 11.30
CA GLU A 89 -4.49 7.43 11.61
C GLU A 89 -3.29 6.49 11.72
N ARG A 90 -3.51 5.36 12.40
CA ARG A 90 -2.56 4.26 12.40
C ARG A 90 -2.65 3.52 11.07
N VAL A 91 -1.52 3.04 10.54
CA VAL A 91 -1.50 2.33 9.26
C VAL A 91 -2.45 1.13 9.21
N GLY A 92 -2.58 0.39 10.32
CA GLY A 92 -3.52 -0.72 10.40
C GLY A 92 -4.98 -0.29 10.32
N ASP A 93 -5.32 0.87 10.87
CA ASP A 93 -6.68 1.41 10.83
C ASP A 93 -7.00 1.96 9.44
N ALA A 94 -6.06 2.69 8.83
CA ALA A 94 -6.17 3.19 7.45
C ALA A 94 -6.33 2.04 6.44
N VAL A 95 -5.54 0.96 6.56
CA VAL A 95 -5.68 -0.25 5.73
C VAL A 95 -7.04 -0.92 5.94
N LYS A 96 -7.52 -1.01 7.18
CA LYS A 96 -8.85 -1.59 7.47
C LYS A 96 -9.97 -0.74 6.86
N ALA A 97 -9.89 0.58 6.94
CA ALA A 97 -10.85 1.49 6.35
C ALA A 97 -10.87 1.35 4.82
N ALA A 98 -9.70 1.39 4.18
CA ALA A 98 -9.56 1.19 2.73
C ALA A 98 -10.14 -0.15 2.28
N ARG A 99 -9.90 -1.26 3.01
CA ARG A 99 -10.52 -2.56 2.70
C ARG A 99 -12.04 -2.52 2.76
N ARG A 100 -12.63 -1.83 3.75
CA ARG A 100 -14.10 -1.73 3.87
C ARG A 100 -14.70 -1.00 2.69
N GLU A 101 -14.06 0.06 2.19
CA GLU A 101 -14.52 0.78 1.00
C GLU A 101 -14.55 -0.10 -0.25
N MET A 102 -13.62 -1.06 -0.34
CA MET A 102 -13.54 -2.00 -1.47
C MET A 102 -14.50 -3.20 -1.38
N GLN A 103 -15.25 -3.36 -0.28
CA GLN A 103 -16.10 -4.54 -0.04
C GLN A 103 -17.52 -4.43 -0.62
N PHE A 104 -17.81 -3.45 -1.48
CA PHE A 104 -19.17 -3.18 -1.94
C PHE A 104 -19.36 -3.39 -3.45
N GLY A 105 -19.94 -4.53 -3.83
CA GLY A 105 -20.73 -4.69 -5.06
C GLY A 105 -19.95 -4.80 -6.37
N VAL A 106 -18.61 -4.70 -6.33
CA VAL A 106 -17.73 -4.87 -7.49
C VAL A 106 -16.73 -5.99 -7.19
N PRO A 107 -16.80 -7.14 -7.89
CA PRO A 107 -15.93 -8.29 -7.60
C PRO A 107 -14.42 -7.98 -7.67
N ALA A 108 -14.00 -7.07 -8.54
CA ALA A 108 -12.60 -6.64 -8.65
C ALA A 108 -12.12 -5.91 -7.38
N ASP A 109 -12.99 -5.11 -6.77
CA ASP A 109 -12.69 -4.34 -5.57
C ASP A 109 -12.62 -5.27 -4.36
N GLU A 110 -13.56 -6.22 -4.26
CA GLU A 110 -13.57 -7.24 -3.21
C GLU A 110 -12.30 -8.10 -3.25
N LEU A 111 -11.84 -8.48 -4.45
CA LEU A 111 -10.56 -9.16 -4.62
C LEU A 111 -9.41 -8.29 -4.12
N THR A 112 -9.40 -7.01 -4.45
CA THR A 112 -8.37 -6.06 -4.00
C THR A 112 -8.32 -5.98 -2.47
N ALA A 113 -9.48 -5.94 -1.81
CA ALA A 113 -9.57 -5.91 -0.35
C ALA A 113 -8.88 -7.11 0.33
N ILE A 114 -8.93 -8.29 -0.31
CA ILE A 114 -8.35 -9.54 0.20
C ILE A 114 -6.85 -9.62 -0.12
N GLN A 115 -6.43 -9.12 -1.29
CA GLN A 115 -5.08 -9.30 -1.81
C GLN A 115 -4.05 -8.38 -1.17
N TYR A 116 -4.45 -7.18 -0.76
CA TYR A 116 -3.56 -6.23 -0.08
C TYR A 116 -3.31 -6.64 1.35
N VAL A 117 -2.06 -6.79 1.73
CA VAL A 117 -1.61 -7.18 3.07
C VAL A 117 -0.76 -6.08 3.70
N LEU A 118 -0.75 -6.04 5.03
CA LEU A 118 0.13 -5.20 5.84
C LEU A 118 1.08 -6.12 6.62
N TYR A 119 2.37 -5.94 6.41
CA TYR A 119 3.44 -6.54 7.21
C TYR A 119 4.07 -5.49 8.13
N GLY A 120 4.59 -5.90 9.29
CA GLY A 120 5.21 -5.02 10.28
C GLY A 120 4.22 -4.55 11.35
N ASP A 121 4.49 -3.39 11.97
CA ASP A 121 3.70 -2.86 13.08
C ASP A 121 2.47 -2.06 12.58
N PRO A 122 1.24 -2.52 12.86
CA PRO A 122 0.02 -1.82 12.42
C PRO A 122 -0.30 -0.56 13.23
N THR A 123 0.40 -0.30 14.33
CA THR A 123 0.11 0.81 15.25
C THR A 123 0.82 2.12 14.88
N LEU A 124 1.71 2.06 13.88
CA LEU A 124 2.51 3.19 13.41
C LEU A 124 1.65 4.28 12.76
N LYS A 125 2.09 5.52 12.91
CA LYS A 125 1.53 6.72 12.25
C LYS A 125 2.61 7.40 11.42
N THR A 126 2.23 8.21 10.44
CA THR A 126 3.17 9.11 9.77
C THR A 126 3.37 10.36 10.63
N GLY A 127 4.53 10.49 11.27
CA GLY A 127 4.91 11.63 12.10
C GLY A 127 4.53 11.48 13.57
N ALA A 128 5.54 11.32 14.42
CA ALA A 128 5.63 11.93 15.74
C ALA A 128 6.72 13.00 15.67
#